data_AF-A0ABD7B4W5-F1
#
_entry.id   AF-A0ABD7B4W5-F1
#
_cell.length_a   1.000
_cell.length_b   1.000
_cell.length_c   1.000
_cell.angle_alpha   90.00
_cell.angle_beta   90.00
_cell.angle_gamma   90.00
#
_symmetry.space_group_name_H-M   'P 1'
#
loop_
_entity.id
_entity.type
_entity.pdbx_description
1 polymer ?
#
loop_
_entity_poly.entity_id
_entity_poly.type
_entity_poly.pdbx_seq_one_letter_code
_entity_poly.pdbx_strand_id
1 'polypeptide(L)' 'MLKATLLMTSLLTAPVTFSALAQSPTEIAHVSVSAVSAAPSVIEEAIAKLAQEKQASSWKITSMRIDSSTYATAILYK' A
#
# COMPACT_ATOMS: atom_id res chain seq x y z
N MET A 1 -56.23 25.84 -2.97
CA MET A 1 -55.40 25.12 -1.96
C MET A 1 -53.98 25.60 -2.12
N LEU A 2 -53.40 26.06 -1.02
CA LEU A 2 -52.20 26.89 -0.93
C LEU A 2 -50.94 26.02 -0.80
N LYS A 3 -49.85 26.52 -1.40
CA LYS A 3 -48.45 26.43 -0.96
C LYS A 3 -47.63 25.17 -1.27
N ALA A 4 -46.71 25.37 -2.22
CA ALA A 4 -45.26 25.14 -2.13
C ALA A 4 -44.76 24.15 -1.06
N THR A 5 -44.23 23.02 -1.53
CA THR A 5 -43.25 22.23 -0.78
C THR A 5 -41.99 22.10 -1.64
N LEU A 6 -41.09 23.06 -1.44
CA LEU A 6 -39.71 23.07 -1.90
C LEU A 6 -38.88 22.58 -0.71
N LEU A 7 -38.27 21.39 -0.76
CA LEU A 7 -37.26 20.97 0.22
C LEU A 7 -36.15 20.13 -0.44
N MET A 8 -35.13 20.86 -0.90
CA MET A 8 -33.70 20.61 -0.68
C MET A 8 -33.22 19.15 -0.58
N THR A 9 -32.72 18.61 -1.69
CA THR A 9 -31.75 17.50 -1.69
C THR A 9 -30.57 17.81 -2.62
N SER A 10 -29.91 18.96 -2.43
CA SER A 10 -28.54 19.11 -2.93
C SER A 10 -27.60 18.41 -1.94
N LEU A 11 -27.40 17.09 -2.11
CA LEU A 11 -26.25 16.44 -1.50
C LEU A 11 -25.00 17.12 -2.06
N LEU A 12 -24.30 17.84 -1.19
CA LEU A 12 -22.97 18.38 -1.42
C LEU A 12 -22.04 17.23 -1.86
N THR A 13 -21.81 17.11 -3.15
CA THR A 13 -20.68 16.36 -3.71
C THR A 13 -19.42 17.17 -3.44
N ALA A 14 -18.98 17.20 -2.19
CA ALA A 14 -17.66 17.72 -1.87
C ALA A 14 -16.63 16.80 -2.53
N PRO A 15 -15.77 17.29 -3.44
CA PRO A 15 -14.66 16.48 -3.92
C PRO A 15 -13.72 16.25 -2.74
N VAL A 16 -13.63 15.00 -2.28
CA VAL A 16 -12.55 14.56 -1.40
C VAL A 16 -11.25 14.68 -2.20
N THR A 17 -10.61 15.85 -2.11
CA THR A 17 -9.28 16.06 -2.69
C THR A 17 -8.28 15.38 -1.76
N PHE A 18 -8.03 14.09 -2.01
CA PHE A 18 -6.87 13.40 -1.45
C PHE A 18 -5.63 14.07 -2.03
N SER A 19 -5.07 15.03 -1.29
CA SER A 19 -3.75 15.58 -1.58
C SER A 19 -2.72 14.50 -1.28
N ALA A 20 -2.47 13.62 -2.25
CA ALA A 20 -1.31 12.75 -2.27
C ALA A 20 -0.09 13.58 -2.69
N LEU A 21 0.32 14.55 -1.86
CA LEU A 21 1.65 15.13 -1.97
C LEU A 21 2.61 14.11 -1.34
N ALA A 22 2.72 12.95 -2.00
CA ALA A 22 3.67 11.93 -1.64
C ALA A 22 5.05 12.53 -1.90
N GLN A 23 5.68 13.05 -0.85
CA GLN A 23 7.13 13.16 -0.82
C GLN A 23 7.64 11.81 -1.30
N SER A 24 8.26 11.79 -2.48
CA SER A 24 8.74 10.55 -3.08
C SER A 24 9.70 9.93 -2.07
N PRO A 25 9.32 8.82 -1.42
CA PRO A 25 10.06 8.31 -0.29
C PRO A 25 11.44 7.88 -0.80
N THR A 26 12.49 8.17 -0.03
CA THR A 26 13.86 7.93 -0.50
C THR A 26 14.10 6.43 -0.54
N GLU A 27 14.31 5.90 -1.74
CA GLU A 27 14.61 4.49 -1.94
C GLU A 27 15.98 4.14 -1.36
N ILE A 28 16.02 3.11 -0.51
CA ILE A 28 17.24 2.64 0.14
C ILE A 28 17.77 1.38 -0.53
N ALA A 29 16.88 0.43 -0.87
CA ALA A 29 17.27 -0.86 -1.40
C ALA A 29 16.11 -1.60 -2.08
N HIS A 30 16.48 -2.48 -3.00
CA HIS A 30 15.59 -3.52 -3.53
C HIS A 30 15.91 -4.83 -2.82
N VAL A 31 14.87 -5.50 -2.33
CA VAL A 31 15.00 -6.80 -1.66
C VAL A 31 14.11 -7.82 -2.35
N SER A 32 14.60 -9.06 -2.43
CA SER A 32 13.84 -10.18 -2.95
C SER A 32 13.84 -11.31 -1.93
N VAL A 33 12.65 -11.84 -1.66
CA VAL A 33 12.41 -12.95 -0.74
C VAL A 33 11.79 -14.08 -1.54
N SER A 34 12.34 -15.27 -1.38
CA SER A 34 11.81 -16.50 -1.95
C SER A 34 11.53 -17.50 -0.84
N ALA A 35 10.36 -18.13 -0.85
CA ALA A 35 10.04 -19.23 0.06
C ALA A 35 9.17 -20.27 -0.63
N VAL A 36 9.45 -21.55 -0.38
CA VAL A 36 8.70 -22.67 -0.97
C VAL A 36 7.48 -22.95 -0.10
N SER A 37 6.28 -22.98 -0.70
CA SER A 37 5.02 -23.28 -0.01
C SER A 37 4.75 -22.43 1.25
N ALA A 38 5.23 -21.18 1.28
CA ALA A 38 5.04 -20.29 2.41
C ALA A 38 3.79 -19.42 2.24
N ALA A 39 3.08 -19.19 3.34
CA ALA A 39 1.97 -18.26 3.38
C ALA A 39 2.46 -16.82 3.09
N PRO A 40 1.63 -15.95 2.46
CA PRO A 40 2.00 -14.56 2.19
C PRO A 40 2.46 -13.77 3.43
N SER A 41 1.95 -14.09 4.61
CA SER A 41 2.36 -13.48 5.88
C SER A 41 3.84 -13.73 6.22
N VAL A 42 4.37 -14.92 5.91
CA VAL A 42 5.78 -15.26 6.16
C VAL A 42 6.69 -14.43 5.25
N ILE A 43 6.24 -14.16 4.03
CA ILE A 43 6.96 -13.30 3.07
C ILE A 43 6.96 -11.85 3.56
N GLU A 44 5.83 -11.37 4.05
CA GLU A 44 5.71 -10.02 4.61
C GLU A 44 6.61 -9.85 5.84
N GLU A 45 6.61 -10.82 6.76
CA GLU A 45 7.48 -10.81 7.94
C GLU A 45 8.98 -10.84 7.56
N ALA A 46 9.35 -11.64 6.56
CA ALA A 46 10.71 -11.66 6.05
C ALA A 46 11.12 -10.30 5.44
N ILE A 47 10.23 -9.65 4.69
CA ILE A 47 10.47 -8.31 4.14
C ILE A 47 10.56 -7.28 5.27
N ALA A 48 9.70 -7.35 6.29
CA ALA A 48 9.72 -6.45 7.44
C ALA A 48 11.03 -6.58 8.22
N LYS A 49 11.53 -7.81 8.41
CA LYS A 49 12.84 -8.05 9.02
C LYS A 49 13.98 -7.42 8.19
N LEU A 50 13.97 -7.63 6.88
CA LEU A 50 14.95 -6.99 5.98
C LEU A 50 14.85 -5.46 5.99
N ALA A 51 13.64 -4.91 6.10
CA ALA A 51 13.40 -3.48 6.24
C ALA A 51 14.03 -2.94 7.54
N GLN A 52 13.84 -3.63 8.66
CA GLN A 52 14.43 -3.27 9.94
C GLN A 52 15.96 -3.33 9.91
N GLU A 53 16.55 -4.39 9.33
CA GLU A 53 18.00 -4.54 9.17
C GLU A 53 18.61 -3.40 8.33
N LYS A 54 17.84 -2.87 7.37
CA LYS A 54 18.25 -1.76 6.50
C LYS A 54 17.83 -0.38 7.02
N GLN A 55 17.26 -0.30 8.22
CA GLN A 55 16.73 0.95 8.80
C GLN A 55 15.73 1.66 7.87
N ALA A 56 14.93 0.88 7.15
CA ALA A 56 13.83 1.38 6.33
C ALA A 56 12.62 1.69 7.22
N SER A 57 11.94 2.80 6.95
CA SER A 57 10.70 3.19 7.65
C SER A 57 9.46 2.62 6.98
N SER A 58 9.56 2.29 5.69
CA SER A 58 8.45 1.75 4.89
C SER A 58 8.98 0.83 3.80
N TRP A 59 8.12 -0.04 3.29
CA TRP A 59 8.42 -0.90 2.14
C TRP A 59 7.19 -1.04 1.25
N LYS A 60 7.44 -1.31 -0.03
CA LYS A 60 6.39 -1.58 -1.02
C LYS A 60 6.75 -2.82 -1.82
N ILE A 61 5.88 -3.82 -1.78
CA ILE A 61 6.01 -5.00 -2.65
C ILE A 61 5.67 -4.58 -4.08
N THR A 62 6.60 -4.79 -5.01
CA THR A 62 6.45 -4.42 -6.43
C THR A 62 6.08 -5.61 -7.31
N SER A 63 6.45 -6.82 -6.89
CA SER A 63 6.10 -8.05 -7.58
C SER A 63 5.95 -9.16 -6.56
N MET A 64 4.93 -9.99 -6.73
CA MET A 64 4.77 -11.22 -5.98
C MET A 64 4.25 -12.30 -6.92
N ARG A 65 4.90 -13.46 -6.93
CA ARG A 65 4.47 -14.67 -7.65
C ARG A 65 4.29 -15.76 -6.64
N ILE A 66 3.13 -16.42 -6.69
CA ILE A 66 2.79 -17.54 -5.82
C ILE A 66 2.44 -18.68 -6.79
N ASP A 67 3.44 -19.50 -7.11
CA ASP A 67 3.27 -20.72 -7.90
C ASP A 67 3.59 -21.97 -7.04
N SER A 68 4.51 -22.81 -7.50
CA SER A 68 5.20 -23.84 -6.70
C SER A 68 6.14 -23.25 -5.64
N SER A 69 6.63 -22.03 -5.86
CA SER A 69 7.47 -21.27 -4.94
C SER A 69 6.98 -19.83 -4.91
N THR A 70 6.95 -19.25 -3.72
CA THR A 70 6.56 -17.86 -3.53
C THR A 70 7.78 -16.97 -3.66
N TYR A 71 7.74 -16.04 -4.61
CA TYR A 71 8.77 -15.02 -4.81
C TYR A 71 8.14 -13.65 -4.65
N ALA A 72 8.70 -12.81 -3.78
CA ALA A 72 8.31 -11.41 -3.67
C ALA A 72 9.53 -10.49 -3.82
N THR A 73 9.30 -9.36 -4.47
CA THR A 73 10.28 -8.27 -4.58
C THR A 73 9.65 -7.05 -3.94
N ALA A 74 10.43 -6.35 -3.11
CA ALA A 74 10.01 -5.13 -2.46
C ALA A 74 11.09 -4.05 -2.56
N ILE A 75 10.62 -2.81 -2.60
CA ILE A 75 11.46 -1.62 -2.49
C ILE A 75 11.34 -1.12 -1.06
N LEU A 76 12.48 -0.88 -0.42
CA LEU A 76 12.60 -0.33 0.92
C LEU A 76 12.82 1.17 0.84
N TYR A 77 12.14 1.91 1.71
CA TYR A 77 12.16 3.36 1.77
C TYR A 77 12.58 3.87 3.14
N LYS A 78 13.22 5.03 3.15
CA LYS A 78 13.56 5.77 4.38
C LYS A 78 12.43 6.65 4.85
#